data_AF-A0A9P6M7P4-F1
#
_entry.id   AF-A0A9P6M7P4-F1
#
_cell.length_a   1.000
_cell.length_b   1.000
_cell.length_c   1.000
_cell.angle_alpha   90.00
_cell.angle_beta   90.00
_cell.angle_gamma   90.00
#
_symmetry.space_group_name_H-M   'P 1'
#
loop_
_entity.id
_entity.type
_entity.pdbx_description
1 polymer ?
#
loop_
_entity_poly.entity_id
_entity_poly.type
_entity_poly.pdbx_seq_one_letter_code
_entity_poly.pdbx_strand_id
1 'polypeptide(L)'
;MADMNVDSRSIAASVDMIQGEQAHSSHSHLPPKPPRAPILLPSLIIPFSILGLLIRLGSVWIETFPGQQVFALAWPQFIGCVLMGLFVSTRSWMEQGFVIAGRTSKGYWIGSFVYVALTSGLCGSITTFSSWSLGMTVELLNPYEFSRHLLQNILSTLSELVVTLALSMTGLQLGTHFGEAIMSLVRTQETSTSSTEATHHLPPQDAQSIVTANPNPALPPPHWTALDITLIVTCAIVWMSMIVAMIFIPETSRSSWRHVILATCFAPPGAILRWYLSRFNSRIKFFPVGTFAANLGGSLILAGVVCLQHTPVADQNPLVCQVLSGLQDGFCGCLTTVSTFALELRTLPRRASYCYGVISVAVAQLGMLIVLGAFIMTRMSTGDDDGDDN
;
A
#
# COMPACT_ATOMS: atom_id res chain seq x y z
N MET A 1 17.89 30.87 -13.87
CA MET A 1 17.95 29.45 -14.29
C MET A 1 18.60 28.66 -13.16
N ALA A 2 17.93 28.61 -12.02
CA ALA A 2 18.40 27.99 -10.79
C ALA A 2 17.18 27.29 -10.21
N ASP A 3 16.98 26.02 -10.58
CA ASP A 3 15.83 25.24 -10.16
C ASP A 3 16.26 23.85 -9.65
N MET A 4 15.60 23.46 -8.56
CA MET A 4 15.26 22.08 -8.20
C MET A 4 16.41 21.08 -8.01
N ASN A 5 17.26 21.28 -7.00
CA ASN A 5 18.15 20.20 -6.52
C ASN A 5 17.98 19.87 -5.02
N VAL A 6 16.89 20.35 -4.41
CA VAL A 6 16.62 20.18 -2.96
C VAL A 6 15.62 19.05 -2.67
N ASP A 7 14.76 18.65 -3.61
CA ASP A 7 13.67 17.69 -3.32
C ASP A 7 14.04 16.21 -3.45
N SER A 8 14.99 15.84 -4.31
CA SER A 8 15.30 14.43 -4.57
C SER A 8 16.06 13.73 -3.43
N ARG A 9 16.81 14.47 -2.60
CA ARG A 9 17.54 13.92 -1.44
C ARG A 9 16.66 13.67 -0.21
N SER A 10 15.66 14.52 0.03
CA SER A 10 14.70 14.38 1.13
C SER A 10 13.78 13.16 0.93
N ILE A 11 13.33 12.94 -0.31
CA ILE A 11 12.46 11.82 -0.67
C ILE A 11 13.27 10.51 -0.76
N ALA A 12 14.52 10.53 -1.24
CA ALA A 12 15.39 9.34 -1.25
C ALA A 12 15.70 8.83 0.18
N ALA A 13 16.03 9.73 1.13
CA ALA A 13 16.22 9.37 2.52
C ALA A 13 14.93 8.81 3.18
N SER A 14 13.77 9.26 2.71
CA SER A 14 12.47 8.76 3.16
C SER A 14 12.18 7.34 2.64
N VAL A 15 12.70 6.94 1.48
CA VAL A 15 12.52 5.58 0.92
C VAL A 15 13.50 4.58 1.52
N ASP A 16 14.76 4.98 1.74
CA ASP A 16 15.81 4.15 2.36
C ASP A 16 15.41 3.65 3.77
N MET A 17 14.41 4.26 4.41
CA MET A 17 13.92 3.83 5.72
C MET A 17 12.52 3.17 5.72
N ILE A 18 11.73 3.25 4.64
CA ILE A 18 10.53 2.40 4.46
C ILE A 18 10.99 0.97 4.12
N GLN A 19 12.09 0.88 3.38
CA GLN A 19 12.79 -0.32 3.00
C GLN A 19 13.79 -0.66 4.10
N GLY A 20 13.31 -1.34 5.15
CA GLY A 20 14.15 -1.51 6.32
C GLY A 20 15.45 -2.24 6.00
N GLU A 21 16.59 -1.54 5.94
CA GLU A 21 17.85 -2.07 6.45
C GLU A 21 18.90 -0.98 6.71
N GLN A 22 19.71 -1.29 7.72
CA GLN A 22 21.02 -0.72 7.93
C GLN A 22 21.86 -0.85 6.66
N ALA A 23 22.51 0.24 6.24
CA ALA A 23 23.73 0.17 5.46
C ALA A 23 24.75 1.13 6.09
N HIS A 24 25.84 0.53 6.56
CA HIS A 24 26.90 1.11 7.35
C HIS A 24 27.81 2.00 6.47
N SER A 25 28.01 3.26 6.84
CA SER A 25 29.33 3.90 6.77
C SER A 25 29.35 5.23 7.54
N SER A 26 30.36 5.35 8.42
CA SER A 26 30.70 6.42 9.37
C SER A 26 29.92 6.44 10.70
N HIS A 27 30.70 6.28 11.78
CA HIS A 27 30.28 6.14 13.17
C HIS A 27 29.23 7.18 13.60
N SER A 28 27.97 6.78 13.64
CA SER A 28 26.99 7.32 14.58
C SER A 28 26.22 6.13 15.16
N HIS A 29 26.26 5.99 16.49
CA HIS A 29 25.52 4.96 17.22
C HIS A 29 24.02 5.19 17.03
N LEU A 30 23.44 4.61 15.98
CA LEU A 30 22.00 4.43 15.90
C LEU A 30 21.60 3.49 17.05
N PRO A 31 20.64 3.89 17.91
CA PRO A 31 20.23 3.07 19.03
C PRO A 31 19.66 1.74 18.53
N PRO A 32 19.91 0.62 19.25
CA PRO A 32 19.36 -0.67 18.88
C PRO A 32 17.84 -0.59 18.77
N LYS A 33 17.26 -1.18 17.70
CA LYS A 33 15.81 -1.28 17.55
C LYS A 33 15.23 -1.92 18.80
N PRO A 34 14.14 -1.38 19.37
CA PRO A 34 13.60 -1.92 20.60
C PRO A 34 13.08 -3.35 20.31
N PRO A 35 13.28 -4.30 21.23
CA PRO A 35 12.93 -5.71 21.03
C PRO A 35 11.43 -5.96 20.73
N ARG A 36 10.57 -4.96 20.95
CA ARG A 36 9.12 -4.99 20.63
C ARG A 36 8.76 -4.66 19.18
N ALA A 37 9.64 -4.02 18.40
CA ALA A 37 9.38 -3.64 17.02
C ALA A 37 8.88 -4.79 16.11
N PRO A 38 9.40 -6.03 16.19
CA PRO A 38 8.93 -7.14 15.35
C PRO A 38 7.49 -7.58 15.64
N ILE A 39 6.90 -7.20 16.78
CA ILE A 39 5.53 -7.56 17.16
C ILE A 39 4.59 -6.36 17.00
N LEU A 40 4.97 -5.20 17.54
CA LEU A 40 4.12 -4.01 17.54
C LEU A 40 3.79 -3.52 16.12
N LEU A 41 4.78 -3.58 15.22
CA LEU A 41 4.64 -3.07 13.86
C LEU A 41 3.66 -3.90 13.01
N PRO A 42 3.79 -5.24 12.90
CA PRO A 42 2.76 -6.02 12.22
C PRO A 42 1.39 -5.92 12.88
N SER A 43 1.31 -5.79 14.21
CA SER A 43 0.01 -5.54 14.88
C SER A 43 -0.65 -4.26 14.39
N LEU A 44 0.09 -3.15 14.26
CA LEU A 44 -0.46 -1.89 13.75
C LEU A 44 -0.85 -1.95 12.27
N ILE A 45 -0.20 -2.80 11.46
CA ILE A 45 -0.56 -2.99 10.04
C ILE A 45 -1.98 -3.57 9.91
N ILE A 46 -2.43 -4.41 10.85
CA ILE A 46 -3.73 -5.11 10.79
C ILE A 46 -4.90 -4.15 10.52
N PRO A 47 -5.26 -3.21 11.43
CA PRO A 47 -6.45 -2.37 11.23
C PRO A 47 -6.33 -1.48 9.99
N PHE A 48 -5.13 -0.99 9.68
CA PHE A 48 -4.91 -0.13 8.51
C PHE A 48 -5.01 -0.91 7.18
N SER A 49 -4.59 -2.18 7.15
CA SER A 49 -4.77 -3.04 5.97
C SER A 49 -6.24 -3.36 5.70
N ILE A 50 -7.03 -3.60 6.76
CA ILE A 50 -8.48 -3.79 6.68
C ILE A 50 -9.15 -2.51 6.18
N LEU A 51 -8.83 -1.37 6.78
CA LEU A 51 -9.37 -0.08 6.37
C LEU A 51 -9.01 0.23 4.91
N GLY A 52 -7.78 -0.01 4.50
CA GLY A 52 -7.34 0.22 3.12
C GLY A 52 -8.07 -0.67 2.11
N LEU A 53 -8.24 -1.95 2.43
CA LEU A 53 -9.06 -2.85 1.63
C LEU A 53 -10.51 -2.35 1.50
N LEU A 54 -11.13 -1.94 2.61
CA LEU A 54 -12.52 -1.45 2.60
C LEU A 54 -12.67 -0.18 1.76
N ILE A 55 -11.72 0.75 1.85
CA ILE A 55 -11.68 1.94 0.97
C ILE A 55 -11.59 1.51 -0.49
N ARG A 56 -10.73 0.53 -0.82
CA ARG A 56 -10.60 0.02 -2.19
C ARG A 56 -11.92 -0.57 -2.69
N LEU A 57 -12.48 -1.53 -1.95
CA LEU A 57 -13.71 -2.22 -2.36
C LEU A 57 -14.90 -1.26 -2.43
N GLY A 58 -15.01 -0.33 -1.48
CA GLY A 58 -16.02 0.73 -1.51
C GLY A 58 -15.88 1.65 -2.72
N SER A 59 -14.66 2.05 -3.07
CA SER A 59 -14.42 2.90 -4.25
C SER A 59 -14.72 2.17 -5.55
N VAL A 60 -14.33 0.89 -5.66
CA VAL A 60 -14.67 0.05 -6.82
C VAL A 60 -16.18 -0.10 -6.94
N TRP A 61 -16.88 -0.34 -5.82
CA TRP A 61 -18.34 -0.47 -5.82
C TRP A 61 -19.06 0.81 -6.27
N ILE A 62 -18.59 1.99 -5.82
CA ILE A 62 -19.16 3.29 -6.22
C ILE A 62 -18.91 3.57 -7.71
N GLU A 63 -17.73 3.27 -8.24
CA GLU A 63 -17.37 3.56 -9.63
C GLU A 63 -17.89 2.49 -10.62
N THR A 64 -18.35 1.33 -10.13
CA THR A 64 -18.94 0.30 -11.00
C THR A 64 -20.39 0.67 -11.35
N PHE A 65 -20.57 1.44 -12.43
CA PHE A 65 -21.89 1.81 -12.95
C PHE A 65 -21.95 1.75 -14.49
N PRO A 66 -23.15 1.61 -15.10
CA PRO A 66 -23.29 1.60 -16.55
C PRO A 66 -22.82 2.94 -17.17
N GLY A 67 -21.89 2.86 -18.11
CA GLY A 67 -21.32 4.06 -18.76
C GLY A 67 -20.18 4.74 -18.00
N GLN A 68 -19.54 4.03 -17.06
CA GLN A 68 -18.29 4.49 -16.42
C GLN A 68 -17.25 4.93 -17.47
N GLN A 69 -16.53 6.02 -17.17
CA GLN A 69 -15.58 6.63 -18.11
C GLN A 69 -14.21 5.96 -18.06
N VAL A 70 -13.84 5.46 -16.89
CA VAL A 70 -12.57 4.76 -16.63
C VAL A 70 -12.89 3.49 -15.84
N PHE A 71 -12.00 2.51 -15.88
CA PHE A 71 -12.12 1.29 -15.07
C PHE A 71 -12.18 1.63 -13.57
N ALA A 72 -13.05 0.95 -12.83
CA ALA A 72 -13.35 1.25 -11.43
C ALA A 72 -12.12 1.24 -10.48
N LEU A 73 -11.07 0.48 -10.85
CA LEU A 73 -9.84 0.41 -10.07
C LEU A 73 -9.02 1.71 -10.09
N ALA A 74 -9.25 2.60 -11.06
CA ALA A 74 -8.50 3.86 -11.21
C ALA A 74 -8.52 4.74 -9.94
N TRP A 75 -9.70 4.89 -9.31
CA TRP A 75 -9.87 5.70 -8.10
C TRP A 75 -9.09 5.19 -6.90
N PRO A 76 -9.18 3.89 -6.52
CA PRO A 76 -8.32 3.35 -5.47
C PRO A 76 -6.83 3.61 -5.72
N GLN A 77 -6.33 3.42 -6.94
CA GLN A 77 -4.91 3.67 -7.23
C GLN A 77 -4.55 5.14 -7.01
N PHE A 78 -5.40 6.06 -7.49
CA PHE A 78 -5.22 7.49 -7.30
C PHE A 78 -5.24 7.88 -5.81
N ILE A 79 -6.29 7.52 -5.07
CA ILE A 79 -6.47 7.84 -3.65
C ILE A 79 -5.32 7.29 -2.81
N GLY A 80 -4.93 6.03 -3.04
CA GLY A 80 -3.82 5.41 -2.31
C GLY A 80 -2.48 6.10 -2.58
N CYS A 81 -2.26 6.59 -3.81
CA CYS A 81 -1.05 7.36 -4.13
C CYS A 81 -1.07 8.78 -3.55
N VAL A 82 -2.22 9.46 -3.52
CA VAL A 82 -2.39 10.75 -2.83
C VAL A 82 -2.04 10.62 -1.35
N LEU A 83 -2.61 9.62 -0.68
CA LEU A 83 -2.30 9.38 0.74
C LEU A 83 -0.83 8.99 0.95
N MET A 84 -0.25 8.18 0.06
CA MET A 84 1.18 7.86 0.12
C MET A 84 2.06 9.11 0.04
N GLY A 85 1.79 10.01 -0.92
CA GLY A 85 2.53 11.26 -1.09
C GLY A 85 2.40 12.19 0.12
N LEU A 86 1.19 12.28 0.67
CA LEU A 86 0.89 13.05 1.88
C LEU A 86 1.71 12.54 3.08
N PHE A 87 1.67 11.24 3.35
CA PHE A 87 2.38 10.65 4.49
C PHE A 87 3.90 10.70 4.33
N VAL A 88 4.43 10.48 3.12
CA VAL A 88 5.87 10.64 2.85
C VAL A 88 6.33 12.07 3.16
N SER A 89 5.55 13.08 2.79
CA SER A 89 5.92 14.49 2.99
C SER A 89 5.78 14.96 4.44
N THR A 90 4.86 14.36 5.20
CA THR A 90 4.62 14.67 6.62
C THR A 90 5.39 13.76 7.57
N ARG A 91 6.29 12.92 7.05
CA ARG A 91 7.03 11.91 7.82
C ARG A 91 7.78 12.49 9.01
N SER A 92 8.57 13.53 8.80
CA SER A 92 9.41 14.12 9.86
C SER A 92 8.57 14.61 11.04
N TRP A 93 7.40 15.18 10.76
CA TRP A 93 6.44 15.62 11.76
C TRP A 93 5.81 14.43 12.49
N MET A 94 5.41 13.38 11.75
CA MET A 94 4.87 12.17 12.37
C MET A 94 5.89 11.46 13.27
N GLU A 95 7.18 11.41 12.89
CA GLU A 95 8.24 10.77 13.68
C GLU A 95 8.61 11.55 14.94
N GLN A 96 8.43 12.87 14.94
CA GLN A 96 8.53 13.70 16.15
C GLN A 96 7.32 13.49 17.08
N GLY A 97 6.28 12.83 16.58
CA GLY A 97 5.03 12.44 17.23
C GLY A 97 4.03 13.60 17.36
N PHE A 98 2.77 13.26 17.65
CA PHE A 98 1.66 14.22 17.74
C PHE A 98 1.83 15.16 18.95
N VAL A 99 2.69 16.18 18.83
CA VAL A 99 2.84 17.25 19.82
C VAL A 99 1.61 18.15 19.70
N ILE A 100 0.50 17.75 20.31
CA ILE A 100 -0.59 18.69 20.60
C ILE A 100 -0.15 19.46 21.83
N ALA A 101 0.03 20.78 21.68
CA ALA A 101 0.36 21.69 22.78
C ALA A 101 -0.60 21.43 23.97
N GLY A 102 -0.06 20.97 25.10
CA GLY A 102 -0.80 20.74 26.35
C GLY A 102 -0.92 19.29 26.85
N ARG A 103 -0.47 18.26 26.12
CA ARG A 103 -0.37 16.88 26.66
C ARG A 103 1.04 16.31 26.58
N THR A 104 1.65 16.12 27.74
CA THR A 104 3.03 15.65 27.91
C THR A 104 3.25 14.17 27.55
N SER A 105 4.19 13.98 26.63
CA SER A 105 5.34 13.05 26.66
C SER A 105 5.22 11.54 26.46
N LYS A 106 4.04 10.91 26.46
CA LYS A 106 3.99 9.42 26.44
C LYS A 106 3.84 8.74 25.07
N GLY A 107 3.78 9.48 23.97
CA GLY A 107 3.45 8.91 22.64
C GLY A 107 4.44 9.18 21.51
N TYR A 108 5.49 9.99 21.70
CA TYR A 108 6.30 10.50 20.59
C TYR A 108 7.02 9.40 19.79
N TRP A 109 7.45 8.33 20.45
CA TRP A 109 8.14 7.20 19.79
C TRP A 109 7.23 6.33 18.92
N ILE A 110 5.90 6.44 19.02
CA ILE A 110 4.97 5.61 18.22
C ILE A 110 4.89 6.08 16.77
N GLY A 111 5.31 7.33 16.50
CA GLY A 111 5.19 8.00 15.21
C GLY A 111 5.71 7.20 14.03
N SER A 112 6.92 6.64 14.14
CA SER A 112 7.52 5.81 13.10
C SER A 112 6.72 4.53 12.82
N PHE A 113 6.10 3.94 13.85
CA PHE A 113 5.26 2.74 13.68
C PHE A 113 3.93 3.08 13.00
N VAL A 114 3.31 4.20 13.39
CA VAL A 114 2.09 4.71 12.76
C VAL A 114 2.34 5.07 11.30
N TYR A 115 3.48 5.70 11.00
CA TYR A 115 3.89 6.00 9.62
C TYR A 115 3.95 4.74 8.75
N VAL A 116 4.56 3.67 9.25
CA VAL A 116 4.60 2.39 8.50
C VAL A 116 3.22 1.77 8.37
N ALA A 117 2.35 1.89 9.38
CA ALA A 117 0.98 1.39 9.30
C ALA A 117 0.12 2.19 8.29
N LEU A 118 0.30 3.50 8.20
CA LEU A 118 -0.38 4.36 7.22
C LEU A 118 0.12 4.17 5.78
N THR A 119 1.43 4.03 5.61
CA THR A 119 2.02 3.84 4.26
C THR A 119 1.89 2.38 3.82
N SER A 120 2.52 1.47 4.55
CA SER A 120 2.53 0.05 4.21
C SER A 120 1.19 -0.61 4.51
N GLY A 121 0.50 -0.33 5.60
CA GLY A 121 -0.82 -0.91 5.86
C GLY A 121 -1.91 -0.31 4.98
N LEU A 122 -2.24 0.97 5.20
CA LEU A 122 -3.37 1.65 4.57
C LEU A 122 -3.16 1.90 3.08
N CYS A 123 -2.20 2.75 2.70
CA CYS A 123 -1.98 3.10 1.29
C CYS A 123 -1.62 1.88 0.44
N GLY A 124 -0.84 0.96 1.01
CA GLY A 124 -0.51 -0.33 0.42
C GLY A 124 -1.75 -1.13 0.05
N SER A 125 -2.71 -1.29 0.99
CA SER A 125 -3.94 -2.07 0.79
C SER A 125 -5.04 -1.36 0.00
N ILE A 126 -5.06 -0.02 -0.06
CA ILE A 126 -5.96 0.74 -0.95
C ILE A 126 -5.59 0.45 -2.41
N THR A 127 -4.30 0.49 -2.71
CA THR A 127 -3.79 0.17 -4.05
C THR A 127 -3.67 -1.34 -4.24
N THR A 128 -3.55 -1.80 -5.48
CA THR A 128 -3.25 -3.21 -5.76
C THR A 128 -2.63 -3.38 -7.13
N PHE A 129 -1.48 -4.04 -7.20
CA PHE A 129 -0.83 -4.32 -8.47
C PHE A 129 -1.45 -5.56 -9.12
N SER A 130 -1.83 -6.57 -8.32
CA SER A 130 -2.37 -7.83 -8.85
C SER A 130 -3.70 -7.64 -9.56
N SER A 131 -4.65 -6.88 -8.99
CA SER A 131 -5.94 -6.65 -9.66
C SER A 131 -5.79 -5.79 -10.92
N TRP A 132 -4.80 -4.90 -10.95
CA TRP A 132 -4.45 -4.14 -12.16
C TRP A 132 -3.82 -5.04 -13.24
N SER A 133 -2.91 -5.94 -12.86
CA SER A 133 -2.33 -6.95 -13.76
C SER A 133 -3.42 -7.84 -14.36
N LEU A 134 -4.40 -8.24 -13.55
CA LEU A 134 -5.57 -8.99 -14.00
C LEU A 134 -6.44 -8.19 -14.97
N GLY A 135 -6.78 -6.94 -14.66
CA GLY A 135 -7.56 -6.05 -15.54
C GLY A 135 -6.92 -5.92 -16.93
N MET A 136 -5.63 -5.57 -16.96
CA MET A 136 -4.86 -5.49 -18.20
C MET A 136 -4.83 -6.82 -19.00
N THR A 137 -4.77 -7.97 -18.30
CA THR A 137 -4.79 -9.31 -18.93
C THR A 137 -6.16 -9.63 -19.50
N VAL A 138 -7.23 -9.29 -18.79
CA VAL A 138 -8.62 -9.47 -19.25
C VAL A 138 -8.89 -8.63 -20.50
N GLU A 139 -8.42 -7.38 -20.55
CA GLU A 139 -8.54 -6.54 -21.75
C GLU A 139 -7.77 -7.11 -22.94
N LEU A 140 -6.62 -7.75 -22.71
CA LEU A 140 -5.82 -8.35 -23.77
C LEU A 140 -6.45 -9.63 -24.33
N LEU A 141 -6.89 -10.52 -23.44
CA LEU A 141 -7.46 -11.82 -23.79
C LEU A 141 -8.91 -11.71 -24.28
N ASN A 142 -9.63 -10.64 -23.90
CA ASN A 142 -11.04 -10.43 -24.24
C ASN A 142 -11.91 -11.69 -24.02
N PRO A 143 -11.93 -12.28 -22.81
CA PRO A 143 -12.62 -13.54 -22.55
C PRO A 143 -14.15 -13.45 -22.69
N TYR A 144 -14.70 -12.24 -22.77
CA TYR A 144 -16.14 -11.99 -22.96
C TYR A 144 -16.54 -11.84 -24.44
N GLU A 145 -15.62 -12.10 -25.38
CA GLU A 145 -15.86 -12.12 -26.82
C GLU A 145 -16.55 -10.86 -27.38
N PHE A 146 -16.19 -9.69 -26.85
CA PHE A 146 -16.64 -8.44 -27.48
C PHE A 146 -16.13 -8.37 -28.92
N SER A 147 -16.93 -7.81 -29.83
CA SER A 147 -16.54 -7.57 -31.23
C SER A 147 -15.39 -6.55 -31.29
N ARG A 148 -14.17 -7.05 -31.13
CA ARG A 148 -12.92 -6.29 -31.10
C ARG A 148 -11.86 -7.05 -31.88
N HIS A 149 -11.03 -6.32 -32.62
CA HIS A 149 -9.86 -6.90 -33.27
C HIS A 149 -8.65 -6.89 -32.33
N LEU A 150 -7.61 -7.70 -32.63
CA LEU A 150 -6.44 -7.84 -31.75
C LEU A 150 -5.76 -6.51 -31.38
N LEU A 151 -5.63 -5.58 -32.34
CA LEU A 151 -5.03 -4.27 -32.09
C LEU A 151 -5.87 -3.42 -31.12
N GLN A 152 -7.19 -3.56 -31.11
CA GLN A 152 -8.06 -2.91 -30.12
C GLN A 152 -7.82 -3.48 -28.71
N ASN A 153 -7.64 -4.79 -28.56
CA ASN A 153 -7.33 -5.40 -27.27
C ASN A 153 -5.98 -4.89 -26.74
N ILE A 154 -4.94 -4.89 -27.61
CA ILE A 154 -3.62 -4.36 -27.26
C ILE A 154 -3.72 -2.88 -26.86
N LEU A 155 -4.44 -2.07 -27.63
CA LEU A 155 -4.62 -0.65 -27.33
C LEU A 155 -5.40 -0.43 -26.04
N SER A 156 -6.40 -1.27 -25.73
CA SER A 156 -7.14 -1.22 -24.47
C SER A 156 -6.23 -1.52 -23.27
N THR A 157 -5.43 -2.59 -23.36
CA THR A 157 -4.43 -2.93 -22.34
C THR A 157 -3.40 -1.81 -22.15
N LEU A 158 -2.90 -1.21 -23.23
CA LEU A 158 -1.99 -0.07 -23.15
C LEU A 158 -2.66 1.17 -22.54
N SER A 159 -3.95 1.38 -22.82
CA SER A 159 -4.72 2.48 -22.24
C SER A 159 -4.86 2.31 -20.73
N GLU A 160 -5.21 1.12 -20.25
CA GLU A 160 -5.27 0.82 -18.80
C GLU A 160 -3.89 0.98 -18.13
N LEU A 161 -2.81 0.54 -18.80
CA LEU A 161 -1.44 0.73 -18.33
C LEU A 161 -1.09 2.22 -18.17
N VAL A 162 -1.29 3.01 -19.22
CA VAL A 162 -0.93 4.44 -19.24
C VAL A 162 -1.79 5.23 -18.26
N VAL A 163 -3.11 5.01 -18.24
CA VAL A 163 -4.04 5.72 -17.36
C VAL A 163 -3.72 5.42 -15.89
N THR A 164 -3.48 4.15 -15.54
CA THR A 164 -3.14 3.79 -14.15
C THR A 164 -1.85 4.45 -13.70
N LEU A 165 -0.78 4.36 -14.51
CA LEU A 165 0.50 4.98 -14.17
C LEU A 165 0.40 6.50 -14.07
N ALA A 166 -0.31 7.16 -14.99
CA ALA A 166 -0.51 8.61 -14.98
C ALA A 166 -1.28 9.06 -13.73
N LEU A 167 -2.37 8.37 -13.39
CA LEU A 167 -3.16 8.67 -12.19
C LEU A 167 -2.36 8.42 -10.91
N SER A 168 -1.64 7.31 -10.81
CA SER A 168 -0.82 7.02 -9.63
C SER A 168 0.31 8.04 -9.44
N MET A 169 1.01 8.44 -10.50
CA MET A 169 2.08 9.45 -10.42
C MET A 169 1.54 10.84 -10.10
N THR A 170 0.43 11.25 -10.72
CA THR A 170 -0.22 12.54 -10.45
C THR A 170 -0.80 12.58 -9.04
N GLY A 171 -1.43 11.49 -8.60
CA GLY A 171 -1.93 11.34 -7.24
C GLY A 171 -0.80 11.46 -6.22
N LEU A 172 0.33 10.78 -6.44
CA LEU A 172 1.50 10.88 -5.57
C LEU A 172 2.03 12.32 -5.47
N GLN A 173 2.12 13.03 -6.60
CA GLN A 173 2.55 14.42 -6.64
C GLN A 173 1.57 15.37 -5.93
N LEU A 174 0.27 15.19 -6.16
CA LEU A 174 -0.77 15.95 -5.46
C LEU A 174 -0.69 15.72 -3.95
N GLY A 175 -0.50 14.48 -3.53
CA GLY A 175 -0.28 14.11 -2.13
C GLY A 175 0.92 14.82 -1.52
N THR A 176 2.04 14.91 -2.24
CA THR A 176 3.22 15.62 -1.73
C THR A 176 2.98 17.11 -1.55
N HIS A 177 2.31 17.76 -2.50
CA HIS A 177 1.96 19.18 -2.36
C HIS A 177 1.00 19.44 -1.19
N PHE A 178 0.03 18.55 -0.95
CA PHE A 178 -0.82 18.65 0.24
C PHE A 178 -0.02 18.51 1.53
N GLY A 179 0.93 17.57 1.58
CA GLY A 179 1.79 17.40 2.75
C GLY A 179 2.69 18.61 3.01
N GLU A 180 3.30 19.18 1.97
CA GLU A 180 4.08 20.42 2.05
C GLU A 180 3.23 21.60 2.54
N ALA A 181 2.01 21.75 2.02
CA ALA A 181 1.08 22.78 2.46
C ALA A 181 0.75 22.65 3.96
N ILE A 182 0.45 21.43 4.43
CA ILE A 182 0.22 21.17 5.86
C ILE A 182 1.45 21.54 6.70
N MET A 183 2.64 21.10 6.27
CA MET A 183 3.89 21.40 6.98
C MET A 183 4.19 22.91 7.03
N SER A 184 3.85 23.65 5.97
CA SER A 184 4.01 25.11 5.94
C SER A 184 3.08 25.82 6.95
N LEU A 185 1.84 25.34 7.10
CA LEU A 185 0.88 25.87 8.07
C LEU A 185 1.33 25.61 9.50
N VAL A 186 1.79 24.39 9.79
CA VAL A 186 2.29 24.00 11.12
C VAL A 186 3.49 24.86 11.52
N ARG A 187 4.48 25.03 10.63
CA ARG A 187 5.66 25.88 10.90
C ARG A 187 5.29 27.35 11.13
N THR A 188 4.30 27.87 10.40
CA THR A 188 3.82 29.25 10.57
C THR A 188 3.17 29.45 11.95
N GLN A 189 2.41 28.46 12.41
CA GLN A 189 1.79 28.49 13.73
C GLN A 189 2.83 28.47 14.86
N GLU A 190 3.83 27.60 14.78
CA GLU A 190 4.93 27.52 15.76
C GLU A 190 5.69 28.85 15.90
N THR A 191 5.98 29.49 14.76
CA THR A 191 6.68 30.78 14.72
C THR A 191 5.86 31.86 15.43
N SER A 192 4.54 31.88 15.24
CA SER A 192 3.63 32.88 15.84
C SER A 192 3.48 32.73 17.36
N THR A 193 3.45 31.50 17.87
CA THR A 193 3.46 31.24 19.33
C THR A 193 4.77 31.68 19.98
N SER A 194 5.91 31.42 19.34
CA SER A 194 7.21 31.80 19.90
C SER A 194 7.42 33.32 19.99
N SER A 195 6.89 34.10 19.04
CA SER A 195 6.92 35.57 19.10
C SER A 195 6.04 36.15 20.21
N THR A 196 4.96 35.46 20.58
CA THR A 196 4.05 35.94 21.64
C THR A 196 4.67 35.74 23.02
N GLU A 197 5.40 34.63 23.24
CA GLU A 197 6.12 34.36 24.49
C GLU A 197 7.36 35.27 24.66
N ALA A 198 8.04 35.64 23.57
CA ALA A 198 9.21 36.53 23.61
C ALA A 198 8.88 37.98 24.04
N THR A 199 7.59 38.36 24.11
CA THR A 199 7.17 39.72 24.50
C THR A 199 7.04 39.88 26.03
N HIS A 200 7.20 38.81 26.82
CA HIS A 200 7.21 38.84 28.28
C HIS A 200 8.65 38.69 28.84
N HIS A 201 9.38 39.81 28.91
CA HIS A 201 10.60 40.11 29.71
C HIS A 201 11.49 38.98 30.25
N LEU A 202 12.76 38.92 29.80
CA LEU A 202 13.95 38.54 30.59
C LEU A 202 15.21 39.32 30.11
N PRO A 203 16.15 39.72 31.00
CA PRO A 203 17.33 40.55 30.68
C PRO A 203 18.47 39.79 29.97
N PRO A 204 19.43 40.51 29.35
CA PRO A 204 20.30 39.97 28.30
C PRO A 204 21.59 39.30 28.82
N GLN A 205 21.48 38.32 29.72
CA GLN A 205 22.67 37.57 30.17
C GLN A 205 22.59 36.03 30.07
N ASP A 206 21.42 35.44 29.81
CA ASP A 206 21.28 33.97 29.71
C ASP A 206 20.97 33.46 28.29
N ALA A 207 21.00 34.32 27.28
CA ALA A 207 20.52 34.03 25.92
C ALA A 207 21.34 32.99 25.12
N GLN A 208 22.44 32.47 25.67
CA GLN A 208 23.27 31.46 25.01
C GLN A 208 22.98 30.01 25.44
N SER A 209 22.15 29.77 26.47
CA SER A 209 21.86 28.40 26.94
C SER A 209 20.53 27.82 26.45
N ILE A 210 19.64 28.63 25.87
CA ILE A 210 18.29 28.21 25.44
C ILE A 210 18.27 27.69 23.98
N VAL A 211 19.27 28.02 23.17
CA VAL A 211 19.29 27.69 21.72
C VAL A 211 19.70 26.22 21.43
N THR A 212 20.13 25.45 22.43
CA THR A 212 20.53 24.04 22.26
C THR A 212 19.50 23.02 22.71
N ALA A 213 18.19 23.34 22.67
CA ALA A 213 17.16 22.32 22.69
C ALA A 213 17.06 21.67 21.30
N ASN A 214 18.11 20.94 20.90
CA ASN A 214 18.01 19.98 19.81
C ASN A 214 16.97 18.94 20.26
N PRO A 215 15.80 18.80 19.60
CA PRO A 215 14.85 17.77 19.95
C PRO A 215 15.46 16.46 19.46
N ASN A 216 16.39 15.91 20.25
CA ASN A 216 16.88 14.56 20.04
C ASN A 216 15.65 13.67 19.97
N PRO A 217 15.44 12.91 18.88
CA PRO A 217 14.28 12.05 18.76
C PRO A 217 14.23 11.15 19.99
N ALA A 218 13.10 11.19 20.70
CA ALA A 218 12.93 10.46 21.94
C ALA A 218 13.21 8.97 21.67
N LEU A 219 14.30 8.47 22.25
CA LEU A 219 14.68 7.07 22.14
C LEU A 219 13.51 6.19 22.60
N PRO A 220 13.12 5.16 21.82
CA PRO A 220 12.03 4.29 22.22
C PRO A 220 12.37 3.63 23.57
N PRO A 221 11.44 3.61 24.55
CA PRO A 221 11.71 3.01 25.85
C PRO A 221 12.12 1.54 25.69
N PRO A 222 13.17 1.06 26.39
CA PRO A 222 13.69 -0.30 26.23
C PRO A 222 12.74 -1.38 26.75
N HIS A 223 11.80 -1.02 27.61
CA HIS A 223 10.78 -1.91 28.17
C HIS A 223 9.44 -1.76 27.45
N TRP A 224 8.61 -2.80 27.54
CA TRP A 224 7.21 -2.77 27.10
C TRP A 224 6.43 -1.70 27.87
N THR A 225 5.77 -0.82 27.13
CA THR A 225 4.87 0.17 27.74
C THR A 225 3.44 -0.36 27.74
N ALA A 226 2.62 0.13 28.68
CA ALA A 226 1.20 -0.19 28.70
C ALA A 226 0.52 0.16 27.36
N LEU A 227 0.95 1.26 26.72
CA LEU A 227 0.46 1.69 25.40
C LEU A 227 0.76 0.64 24.32
N ASP A 228 1.97 0.06 24.28
CA ASP A 228 2.32 -0.98 23.31
C ASP A 228 1.40 -2.20 23.47
N ILE A 229 1.19 -2.65 24.71
CA ILE A 229 0.35 -3.81 25.02
C ILE A 229 -1.11 -3.52 24.65
N THR A 230 -1.64 -2.35 25.02
CA THR A 230 -3.01 -1.95 24.67
C THR A 230 -3.18 -1.92 23.15
N LEU A 231 -2.25 -1.32 22.40
CA LEU A 231 -2.33 -1.28 20.94
C LEU A 231 -2.33 -2.68 20.32
N ILE A 232 -1.41 -3.56 20.75
CA ILE A 232 -1.33 -4.94 20.24
C ILE A 232 -2.64 -5.68 20.51
N VAL A 233 -3.14 -5.62 21.75
CA VAL A 233 -4.38 -6.27 22.14
C VAL A 233 -5.57 -5.73 21.35
N THR A 234 -5.69 -4.40 21.20
CA THR A 234 -6.76 -3.79 20.41
C THR A 234 -6.69 -4.21 18.94
N CYS A 235 -5.50 -4.21 18.33
CA CYS A 235 -5.34 -4.65 16.94
C CYS A 235 -5.68 -6.14 16.76
N ALA A 236 -5.29 -6.99 17.71
CA ALA A 236 -5.64 -8.41 17.71
C ALA A 236 -7.16 -8.61 17.86
N ILE A 237 -7.81 -7.86 18.74
CA ILE A 237 -9.28 -7.89 18.91
C ILE A 237 -9.98 -7.47 17.61
N VAL A 238 -9.49 -6.43 16.92
CA VAL A 238 -10.05 -6.00 15.62
C VAL A 238 -9.92 -7.11 14.56
N TRP A 239 -8.81 -7.85 14.53
CA TRP A 239 -8.69 -8.96 13.59
C TRP A 239 -9.59 -10.14 13.95
N MET A 240 -9.60 -10.52 15.23
CA MET A 240 -10.45 -11.60 15.73
C MET A 240 -11.93 -11.28 15.55
N SER A 241 -12.34 -10.02 15.67
CA SER A 241 -13.73 -9.63 15.44
C SER A 241 -14.16 -9.83 13.98
N MET A 242 -13.26 -9.65 13.00
CA MET A 242 -13.57 -9.98 11.59
C MET A 242 -13.76 -11.49 11.39
N ILE A 243 -12.92 -12.30 12.01
CA ILE A 243 -13.02 -13.78 11.95
C ILE A 243 -14.31 -14.25 12.62
N VAL A 244 -14.65 -13.69 13.77
CA VAL A 244 -15.89 -14.01 14.47
C VAL A 244 -17.11 -13.53 13.67
N ALA A 245 -17.06 -12.34 13.08
CA ALA A 245 -18.13 -11.83 12.21
C ALA A 245 -18.38 -12.76 11.00
N MET A 246 -17.34 -13.39 10.45
CA MET A 246 -17.48 -14.38 9.38
C MET A 246 -18.33 -15.59 9.79
N ILE A 247 -18.22 -16.04 11.05
CA ILE A 247 -18.98 -17.20 11.58
C ILE A 247 -20.47 -16.87 11.72
N PHE A 248 -20.80 -15.63 12.10
CA PHE A 248 -22.18 -15.23 12.38
C PHE A 248 -22.99 -14.82 11.14
N ILE A 249 -22.37 -14.70 9.96
CA ILE A 249 -23.06 -14.26 8.76
C ILE A 249 -23.76 -15.43 8.06
N PRO A 250 -25.09 -15.34 7.82
CA PRO A 250 -25.86 -16.43 7.22
C PRO A 250 -25.35 -16.83 5.83
N GLU A 251 -25.30 -18.14 5.58
CA GLU A 251 -24.83 -18.71 4.31
C GLU A 251 -25.79 -18.47 3.14
N THR A 252 -27.04 -18.11 3.41
CA THR A 252 -28.17 -18.23 2.48
C THR A 252 -28.51 -16.98 1.67
N SER A 253 -27.84 -15.84 1.88
CA SER A 253 -28.06 -14.67 1.01
C SER A 253 -27.13 -14.71 -0.20
N ARG A 254 -27.71 -14.84 -1.40
CA ARG A 254 -27.00 -14.69 -2.70
C ARG A 254 -26.32 -13.31 -2.87
N SER A 255 -26.65 -12.34 -2.01
CA SER A 255 -26.05 -11.00 -1.93
C SER A 255 -25.30 -10.80 -0.60
N SER A 256 -24.56 -11.82 -0.17
CA SER A 256 -23.85 -11.78 1.11
C SER A 256 -22.53 -11.01 1.01
N TRP A 257 -22.38 -9.98 1.85
CA TRP A 257 -21.14 -9.28 2.20
C TRP A 257 -20.02 -10.21 2.76
N ARG A 258 -20.23 -11.52 2.74
CA ARG A 258 -19.31 -12.55 3.24
C ARG A 258 -17.99 -12.54 2.49
N HIS A 259 -17.98 -12.32 1.17
CA HIS A 259 -16.72 -12.20 0.42
C HIS A 259 -15.89 -10.99 0.88
N VAL A 260 -16.54 -9.86 1.22
CA VAL A 260 -15.87 -8.67 1.76
C VAL A 260 -15.25 -8.98 3.12
N ILE A 261 -15.96 -9.69 3.99
CA ILE A 261 -15.46 -10.04 5.32
C ILE A 261 -14.37 -11.11 5.26
N LEU A 262 -14.47 -12.05 4.32
CA LEU A 262 -13.37 -12.96 4.03
C LEU A 262 -12.14 -12.19 3.54
N ALA A 263 -12.33 -11.20 2.66
CA ALA A 263 -11.25 -10.32 2.23
C ALA A 263 -10.63 -9.55 3.41
N THR A 264 -11.43 -9.02 4.35
CA THR A 264 -10.88 -8.34 5.55
C THR A 264 -10.14 -9.29 6.48
N CYS A 265 -10.52 -10.57 6.54
CA CYS A 265 -9.77 -11.59 7.27
C CYS A 265 -8.39 -11.86 6.61
N PHE A 266 -8.34 -11.90 5.28
CA PHE A 266 -7.14 -12.19 4.49
C PHE A 266 -6.24 -10.98 4.21
N ALA A 267 -6.72 -9.75 4.39
CA ALA A 267 -5.95 -8.52 4.17
C ALA A 267 -4.69 -8.41 5.07
N PRO A 268 -4.77 -8.63 6.40
CA PRO A 268 -3.59 -8.48 7.26
C PRO A 268 -2.43 -9.41 6.92
N PRO A 269 -2.63 -10.74 6.69
CA PRO A 269 -1.55 -11.61 6.24
C PRO A 269 -0.84 -11.12 4.98
N GLY A 270 -1.60 -10.64 3.97
CA GLY A 270 -1.03 -10.09 2.74
C GLY A 270 -0.18 -8.84 3.00
N ALA A 271 -0.71 -7.88 3.75
CA ALA A 271 0.00 -6.63 4.06
C ALA A 271 1.23 -6.85 4.95
N ILE A 272 1.15 -7.75 5.93
CA ILE A 272 2.29 -8.12 6.79
C ILE A 272 3.38 -8.80 5.96
N LEU A 273 3.02 -9.71 5.05
CA LEU A 273 3.98 -10.35 4.17
C LEU A 273 4.66 -9.33 3.25
N ARG A 274 3.91 -8.38 2.66
CA ARG A 274 4.48 -7.30 1.87
C ARG A 274 5.47 -6.46 2.68
N TRP A 275 5.11 -6.07 3.90
CA TRP A 275 6.02 -5.34 4.79
C TRP A 275 7.27 -6.15 5.14
N TYR A 276 7.14 -7.46 5.31
CA TYR A 276 8.30 -8.32 5.54
C TYR A 276 9.22 -8.35 4.31
N LEU A 277 8.64 -8.50 3.11
CA LEU A 277 9.36 -8.49 1.84
C LEU A 277 10.06 -7.16 1.57
N SER A 278 9.46 -6.02 1.96
CA SER A 278 10.04 -4.69 1.70
C SER A 278 11.40 -4.46 2.38
N ARG A 279 11.76 -5.26 3.39
CA ARG A 279 13.10 -5.27 4.00
C ARG A 279 14.19 -5.64 2.99
N PHE A 280 13.85 -6.43 1.98
CA PHE A 280 14.79 -6.83 0.94
C PHE A 280 14.96 -5.79 -0.18
N ASN A 281 14.22 -4.68 -0.15
CA ASN A 281 14.30 -3.68 -1.22
C ASN A 281 15.67 -2.98 -1.29
N SER A 282 16.34 -2.78 -0.16
CA SER A 282 17.66 -2.16 -0.10
C SER A 282 18.80 -3.09 -0.56
N ARG A 283 18.52 -4.39 -0.81
CA ARG A 283 19.54 -5.35 -1.27
C ARG A 283 20.13 -5.00 -2.63
N ILE A 284 19.31 -4.47 -3.53
CA ILE A 284 19.77 -3.97 -4.84
C ILE A 284 19.36 -2.51 -4.93
N LYS A 285 20.33 -1.60 -4.79
CA LYS A 285 20.12 -0.14 -4.73
C LYS A 285 19.24 0.44 -5.85
N PHE A 286 19.28 -0.17 -7.02
CA PHE A 286 18.55 0.30 -8.21
C PHE A 286 17.32 -0.54 -8.56
N PHE A 287 16.99 -1.54 -7.74
CA PHE A 287 15.88 -2.45 -8.01
C PHE A 287 15.24 -2.92 -6.68
N PRO A 288 14.10 -2.36 -6.29
CA PRO A 288 13.35 -2.78 -5.10
C PRO A 288 12.85 -4.23 -5.18
N VAL A 289 13.68 -5.18 -4.77
CA VAL A 289 13.45 -6.63 -4.93
C VAL A 289 12.21 -7.12 -4.16
N GLY A 290 12.00 -6.61 -2.95
CA GLY A 290 10.86 -6.96 -2.11
C GLY A 290 9.52 -6.54 -2.70
N THR A 291 9.39 -5.30 -3.16
CA THR A 291 8.18 -4.79 -3.82
C THR A 291 7.93 -5.54 -5.12
N PHE A 292 8.98 -5.77 -5.93
CA PHE A 292 8.89 -6.60 -7.12
C PHE A 292 8.40 -8.02 -6.82
N ALA A 293 8.99 -8.70 -5.83
CA ALA A 293 8.62 -10.06 -5.45
C ALA A 293 7.18 -10.13 -4.92
N ALA A 294 6.75 -9.15 -4.12
CA ALA A 294 5.39 -9.06 -3.63
C ALA A 294 4.39 -8.88 -4.78
N ASN A 295 4.65 -7.95 -5.69
CA ASN A 295 3.79 -7.65 -6.84
C ASN A 295 3.71 -8.83 -7.83
N LEU A 296 4.85 -9.43 -8.19
CA LEU A 296 4.88 -10.59 -9.09
C LEU A 296 4.22 -11.81 -8.44
N GLY A 297 4.63 -12.16 -7.22
CA GLY A 297 4.10 -13.33 -6.51
C GLY A 297 2.61 -13.22 -6.24
N GLY A 298 2.14 -12.06 -5.75
CA GLY A 298 0.73 -11.82 -5.52
C GLY A 298 -0.12 -11.84 -6.80
N SER A 299 0.43 -11.37 -7.93
CA SER A 299 -0.26 -11.47 -9.23
C SER A 299 -0.37 -12.91 -9.73
N LEU A 300 0.70 -13.70 -9.61
CA LEU A 300 0.67 -15.12 -9.99
C LEU A 300 -0.27 -15.95 -9.11
N ILE A 301 -0.31 -15.67 -7.80
CA ILE A 301 -1.28 -16.30 -6.90
C ILE A 301 -2.69 -15.89 -7.29
N LEU A 302 -2.93 -14.60 -7.55
CA LEU A 302 -4.23 -14.11 -8.03
C LEU A 302 -4.66 -14.85 -9.31
N ALA A 303 -3.76 -15.00 -10.28
CA ALA A 303 -4.03 -15.74 -11.51
C ALA A 303 -4.49 -17.18 -11.27
N GLY A 304 -3.77 -17.92 -10.41
CA GLY A 304 -4.13 -19.28 -10.04
C GLY A 304 -5.47 -19.36 -9.33
N VAL A 305 -5.75 -18.41 -8.43
CA VAL A 305 -7.03 -18.33 -7.70
C VAL A 305 -8.20 -18.03 -8.63
N VAL A 306 -8.01 -17.14 -9.62
CA VAL A 306 -9.00 -16.87 -10.67
C VAL A 306 -9.27 -18.13 -11.51
N CYS A 307 -8.23 -18.88 -11.89
CA CYS A 307 -8.41 -20.14 -12.62
C CYS A 307 -9.22 -21.15 -11.78
N LEU A 308 -8.90 -21.30 -10.49
CA LEU A 308 -9.64 -22.17 -9.57
C LEU A 308 -11.11 -21.75 -9.41
N GLN A 309 -11.39 -20.45 -9.41
CA GLN A 309 -12.75 -19.92 -9.26
C GLN A 309 -13.64 -20.24 -10.47
N HIS A 310 -13.05 -20.45 -11.66
CA HIS A 310 -13.79 -20.78 -12.88
C HIS A 310 -13.84 -22.29 -13.16
N THR A 311 -13.58 -23.12 -12.15
CA THR A 311 -13.72 -24.59 -12.23
C THR A 311 -15.12 -25.04 -11.81
N PRO A 312 -15.60 -26.22 -12.30
CA PRO A 312 -16.91 -26.75 -11.90
C PRO A 312 -17.08 -26.93 -10.39
N VAL A 313 -15.98 -27.20 -9.67
CA VAL A 313 -15.97 -27.34 -8.21
C VAL A 313 -16.36 -26.03 -7.51
N ALA A 314 -15.88 -24.90 -8.02
CA ALA A 314 -16.22 -23.58 -7.48
C ALA A 314 -17.65 -23.16 -7.86
N ASP A 315 -18.14 -23.55 -9.05
CA ASP A 315 -19.52 -23.28 -9.50
C ASP A 315 -20.56 -24.00 -8.64
N GLN A 316 -20.26 -25.24 -8.21
CA GLN A 316 -21.16 -26.04 -7.39
C GLN A 316 -21.14 -25.64 -5.90
N ASN A 317 -20.11 -24.96 -5.44
CA ASN A 317 -19.94 -24.61 -4.03
C ASN A 317 -19.74 -23.09 -3.82
N PRO A 318 -20.81 -22.35 -3.44
CA PRO A 318 -20.73 -20.90 -3.27
C PRO A 318 -19.75 -20.47 -2.17
N LEU A 319 -19.49 -21.32 -1.16
CA LEU A 319 -18.50 -21.03 -0.13
C LEU A 319 -17.09 -21.01 -0.72
N VAL A 320 -16.75 -21.98 -1.58
CA VAL A 320 -15.43 -22.03 -2.24
C VAL A 320 -15.23 -20.77 -3.08
N CYS A 321 -16.23 -20.39 -3.89
CA CYS A 321 -16.18 -19.18 -4.70
C CYS A 321 -15.97 -17.92 -3.82
N GLN A 322 -16.69 -17.79 -2.69
CA GLN A 322 -16.54 -16.67 -1.77
C GLN A 322 -15.17 -16.62 -1.08
N VAL A 323 -14.60 -17.77 -0.70
CA VAL A 323 -13.25 -17.87 -0.13
C VAL A 323 -12.20 -17.47 -1.17
N LEU A 324 -12.34 -17.93 -2.42
CA LEU A 324 -11.44 -17.55 -3.50
C LEU A 324 -11.53 -16.04 -3.78
N SER A 325 -12.73 -15.45 -3.83
CA SER A 325 -12.88 -13.98 -3.94
C SER A 325 -12.23 -13.25 -2.76
N GLY A 326 -12.42 -13.75 -1.54
CA GLY A 326 -11.77 -13.20 -0.35
C GLY A 326 -10.25 -13.25 -0.41
N LEU A 327 -9.68 -14.31 -1.00
CA LEU A 327 -8.22 -14.45 -1.17
C LEU A 327 -7.69 -13.52 -2.28
N GLN A 328 -8.46 -13.31 -3.34
CA GLN A 328 -8.13 -12.37 -4.42
C GLN A 328 -8.08 -10.93 -3.89
N ASP A 329 -9.17 -10.47 -3.28
CA ASP A 329 -9.27 -9.11 -2.79
C ASP A 329 -8.44 -8.91 -1.51
N GLY A 330 -8.55 -9.81 -0.53
CA GLY A 330 -7.85 -9.68 0.74
C GLY A 330 -6.35 -9.91 0.59
N PHE A 331 -5.94 -11.16 0.41
CA PHE A 331 -4.53 -11.54 0.47
C PHE A 331 -3.73 -10.97 -0.71
N CYS A 332 -4.09 -11.32 -1.94
CA CYS A 332 -3.33 -10.91 -3.13
C CYS A 332 -3.39 -9.39 -3.31
N GLY A 333 -4.57 -8.83 -3.13
CA GLY A 333 -4.80 -7.39 -3.19
C GLY A 333 -3.97 -6.60 -2.18
N CYS A 334 -3.83 -7.05 -0.92
CA CYS A 334 -3.04 -6.34 0.10
C CYS A 334 -1.54 -6.71 0.12
N LEU A 335 -1.18 -7.88 -0.43
CA LEU A 335 0.21 -8.29 -0.68
C LEU A 335 0.85 -7.44 -1.76
N THR A 336 0.10 -7.08 -2.80
CA THR A 336 0.60 -6.23 -3.88
C THR A 336 0.31 -4.75 -3.63
N THR A 337 1.00 -3.85 -4.34
CA THR A 337 0.80 -2.40 -4.18
C THR A 337 1.25 -1.61 -5.41
N VAL A 338 0.48 -0.58 -5.76
CA VAL A 338 0.87 0.44 -6.76
C VAL A 338 1.42 1.69 -6.07
N SER A 339 0.94 2.04 -4.87
CA SER A 339 1.40 3.25 -4.17
C SER A 339 2.89 3.19 -3.81
N THR A 340 3.38 2.04 -3.34
CA THR A 340 4.83 1.86 -3.06
C THR A 340 5.62 1.81 -4.36
N PHE A 341 5.11 1.13 -5.39
CA PHE A 341 5.72 1.04 -6.71
C PHE A 341 5.87 2.43 -7.38
N ALA A 342 4.83 3.27 -7.34
CA ALA A 342 4.85 4.63 -7.87
C ALA A 342 5.84 5.52 -7.11
N LEU A 343 5.91 5.38 -5.78
CA LEU A 343 6.90 6.08 -4.97
C LEU A 343 8.33 5.69 -5.36
N GLU A 344 8.60 4.39 -5.52
CA GLU A 344 9.90 3.87 -5.95
C GLU A 344 10.28 4.35 -7.37
N LEU A 345 9.34 4.36 -8.30
CA LEU A 345 9.56 4.92 -9.64
C LEU A 345 9.93 6.40 -9.60
N ARG A 346 9.33 7.18 -8.68
CA ARG A 346 9.64 8.60 -8.53
C ARG A 346 11.00 8.85 -7.88
N THR A 347 11.45 7.98 -6.99
CA THR A 347 12.69 8.18 -6.23
C THR A 347 13.92 7.59 -6.90
N LEU A 348 13.77 6.52 -7.68
CA LEU A 348 14.88 5.91 -8.39
C LEU A 348 15.47 6.86 -9.44
N PRO A 349 16.79 6.75 -9.72
CA PRO A 349 17.40 7.46 -10.84
C PRO A 349 16.70 7.10 -12.16
N ARG A 350 16.55 8.06 -13.07
CA ARG A 350 15.77 7.94 -14.30
C ARG A 350 15.93 6.60 -15.05
N ARG A 351 17.18 6.16 -15.29
CA ARG A 351 17.45 4.88 -15.99
C ARG A 351 16.95 3.67 -15.18
N ALA A 352 17.24 3.64 -13.87
CA ALA A 352 16.82 2.56 -12.99
C ALA A 352 15.29 2.52 -12.85
N SER A 353 14.64 3.69 -12.74
CA SER A 353 13.18 3.81 -12.69
C SER A 353 12.52 3.20 -13.92
N TYR A 354 12.97 3.54 -15.14
CA TYR A 354 12.41 2.92 -16.36
C TYR A 354 12.65 1.42 -16.43
N CYS A 355 13.87 0.95 -16.14
CA CYS A 355 14.16 -0.49 -16.14
C CYS A 355 13.30 -1.24 -15.11
N TYR A 356 13.24 -0.75 -13.87
CA TYR A 356 12.44 -1.33 -12.79
C TYR A 356 10.94 -1.36 -13.15
N GLY A 357 10.40 -0.26 -13.66
CA GLY A 357 9.00 -0.16 -14.04
C GLY A 357 8.62 -1.12 -15.18
N VAL A 358 9.40 -1.11 -16.26
CA VAL A 358 9.16 -1.98 -17.42
C VAL A 358 9.29 -3.45 -17.03
N ILE A 359 10.34 -3.84 -16.31
CA ILE A 359 10.53 -5.23 -15.88
C ILE A 359 9.39 -5.69 -14.97
N SER A 360 8.98 -4.86 -14.01
CA SER A 360 7.91 -5.22 -13.07
C SER A 360 6.59 -5.49 -13.78
N VAL A 361 6.18 -4.61 -14.71
CA VAL A 361 4.93 -4.78 -15.46
C VAL A 361 5.05 -5.91 -16.47
N ALA A 362 6.12 -5.97 -17.27
CA ALA A 362 6.26 -6.96 -18.33
C ALA A 362 6.34 -8.39 -17.79
N VAL A 363 7.10 -8.62 -16.71
CA VAL A 363 7.23 -9.97 -16.11
C VAL A 363 5.93 -10.39 -15.43
N ALA A 364 5.25 -9.48 -14.73
CA ALA A 364 3.94 -9.78 -14.17
C ALA A 364 2.92 -10.13 -15.26
N GLN A 365 2.85 -9.35 -16.34
CA GLN A 365 1.93 -9.63 -17.44
C GLN A 365 2.25 -10.89 -18.21
N LEU A 366 3.53 -11.18 -18.47
CA LEU A 366 3.91 -12.46 -19.05
C LEU A 366 3.48 -13.63 -18.15
N GLY A 367 3.71 -13.51 -16.84
CA GLY A 367 3.29 -14.51 -15.86
C GLY A 367 1.78 -14.71 -15.82
N MET A 368 1.00 -13.63 -15.78
CA MET A 368 -0.46 -13.66 -15.84
C MET A 368 -0.95 -14.35 -17.12
N LEU A 369 -0.39 -13.99 -18.28
CA LEU A 369 -0.77 -14.56 -19.58
C LEU A 369 -0.43 -16.04 -19.67
N ILE A 370 0.70 -16.49 -19.11
CA ILE A 370 1.04 -17.90 -19.07
C ILE A 370 0.00 -18.67 -18.26
N VAL A 371 -0.40 -18.17 -17.09
CA VAL A 371 -1.35 -18.88 -16.21
C VAL A 371 -2.78 -18.82 -16.76
N LEU A 372 -3.32 -17.62 -16.99
CA LEU A 372 -4.69 -17.45 -17.47
C LEU A 372 -4.86 -17.88 -18.93
N GLY A 373 -3.91 -17.54 -19.79
CA GLY A 373 -3.97 -17.89 -21.21
C GLY A 373 -3.93 -19.40 -21.40
N ALA A 374 -3.06 -20.12 -20.69
CA ALA A 374 -3.05 -21.58 -20.74
C ALA A 374 -4.37 -22.19 -20.25
N PHE A 375 -4.96 -21.65 -19.18
CA PHE A 375 -6.25 -22.10 -18.66
C PHE A 375 -7.38 -21.90 -19.69
N ILE A 376 -7.49 -20.72 -20.29
CA ILE A 376 -8.51 -20.41 -21.29
C ILE A 376 -8.34 -21.28 -22.54
N MET A 377 -7.11 -21.43 -23.04
CA MET A 377 -6.83 -22.31 -24.19
C MET A 377 -7.25 -23.76 -23.91
N THR A 378 -6.90 -24.28 -22.73
CA THR A 378 -7.27 -25.64 -22.35
C THR A 378 -8.79 -25.82 -22.32
N ARG A 379 -9.53 -24.83 -21.75
CA ARG A 379 -10.99 -24.90 -21.66
C ARG A 379 -11.66 -24.84 -23.04
N MET A 380 -11.16 -24.02 -23.95
CA MET A 380 -11.66 -23.96 -25.33
C MET A 380 -11.47 -25.30 -26.03
N SER A 381 -10.27 -25.91 -25.92
CA SER A 381 -10.01 -27.22 -26.52
C SER A 381 -10.91 -28.34 -25.98
N THR A 382 -11.24 -28.33 -24.68
CA THR A 382 -12.13 -29.35 -24.10
C THR A 382 -13.61 -29.07 -24.38
N GLY A 383 -14.00 -27.82 -24.62
CA GLY A 383 -15.38 -27.45 -24.90
C GLY A 383 -15.85 -27.81 -26.31
N ASP A 384 -14.92 -27.89 -27.27
CA ASP A 384 -15.22 -28.34 -28.64
C ASP A 384 -15.46 -29.87 -28.72
N ASP A 385 -14.96 -30.68 -27.76
CA ASP A 385 -15.15 -32.13 -27.76
C ASP A 385 -16.54 -32.58 -27.24
N ASP A 386 -17.23 -31.77 -26.43
CA ASP A 386 -18.59 -32.08 -25.92
C ASP A 386 -19.72 -31.67 -26.90
N GLY A 387 -19.37 -31.09 -28.05
CA GLY A 387 -20.32 -30.57 -29.05
C GLY A 387 -20.66 -31.50 -30.22
N ASP A 388 -19.99 -32.67 -30.33
CA ASP A 388 -20.11 -33.56 -31.50
C ASP A 388 -20.86 -34.89 -31.24
N ASP A 389 -21.39 -35.11 -30.03
CA ASP A 389 -22.29 -36.25 -29.74
C ASP A 389 -23.76 -35.80 -29.85
N ASN A 390 -24.24 -35.76 -31.09
CA ASN A 390 -25.64 -35.57 -31.47
C ASN A 390 -26.38 -36.91 -31.62
#